data_AF-A0A954XD02-F1
#
_entry.id   AF-A0A954XD02-F1
#
_cell.length_a   1.000
_cell.length_b   1.000
_cell.length_c   1.000
_cell.angle_alpha   90.00
_cell.angle_beta   90.00
_cell.angle_gamma   90.00
#
_symmetry.space_group_name_H-M   'P 1'
#
loop_
_entity.id
_entity.type
_entity.pdbx_description
1 polymer ?
#
loop_
_entity_poly.entity_id
_entity_poly.type
_entity_poly.pdbx_seq_one_letter_code
_entity_poly.pdbx_strand_id
1 'polypeptide(L)'
;TVVQCDPQRDALPEDARQFFAETYVELSSLGFQLIGTFALPDVLPNVRSLLAMYEHADGHMAMATVIVAEGIGTSKLKYSEFSTRYTNGLVVMTSNSTQLSSFRPLSKEFPCQLPALTDLSRLFMIHRGRCEQHRAGAQPERTLRTKFNGRAAEFIGLHILRRSFEEQVKVGYLRRTAQGFGASLKGACLMAWGEAFPIKQIRMARVRRRANEVLAEHAWPAKA
;
A
#
# COMPACT_ATOMS: atom_id res chain seq x y z
N THR A 1 14.18 -9.02 3.70
CA THR A 1 13.88 -9.10 5.15
C THR A 1 13.23 -7.81 5.59
N VAL A 2 12.28 -7.81 6.53
CA VAL A 2 11.71 -6.56 7.08
C VAL A 2 12.55 -6.14 8.27
N VAL A 3 13.06 -4.92 8.27
CA VAL A 3 13.91 -4.39 9.35
C VAL A 3 13.22 -3.18 9.96
N GLN A 4 13.10 -3.12 11.28
CA GLN A 4 12.58 -1.93 11.94
C GLN A 4 13.57 -0.77 11.78
N CYS A 5 13.08 0.41 11.45
CA CYS A 5 13.85 1.64 11.42
C CYS A 5 13.28 2.66 12.41
N ASP A 6 14.13 3.58 12.82
CA ASP A 6 13.77 4.75 13.61
C ASP A 6 14.08 6.01 12.77
N PRO A 7 13.06 6.73 12.25
CA PRO A 7 13.26 7.89 11.39
C PRO A 7 13.99 9.05 12.06
N GLN A 8 14.06 9.06 13.40
CA GLN A 8 14.76 10.09 14.17
C GLN A 8 16.23 9.75 14.39
N ARG A 9 16.61 8.47 14.36
CA ARG A 9 17.98 8.00 14.60
C ARG A 9 18.69 7.58 13.33
N ASP A 10 17.95 7.02 12.38
CA ASP A 10 18.49 6.54 11.13
C ASP A 10 18.69 7.68 10.13
N ALA A 11 19.78 7.61 9.36
CA ALA A 11 20.07 8.53 8.29
C ALA A 11 19.09 8.34 7.12
N LEU A 12 17.90 8.94 7.23
CA LEU A 12 16.92 9.04 6.15
C LEU A 12 17.13 10.34 5.35
N PRO A 13 16.69 10.40 4.09
CA PRO A 13 16.53 11.68 3.40
C PRO A 13 15.58 12.62 4.15
N GLU A 14 15.86 13.92 4.12
CA GLU A 14 15.06 14.93 4.84
C GLU A 14 13.60 14.95 4.37
N ASP A 15 13.38 14.81 3.06
CA ASP A 15 12.05 14.77 2.46
C ASP A 15 11.23 13.53 2.88
N ALA A 16 11.90 12.43 3.21
CA ALA A 16 11.28 11.22 3.77
C ALA A 16 10.88 11.44 5.25
N ARG A 17 11.76 12.07 6.05
CA ARG A 17 11.45 12.44 7.43
C ARG A 17 10.26 13.38 7.51
N GLN A 18 10.27 14.43 6.71
CA GLN A 18 9.18 15.41 6.65
C GLN A 18 7.86 14.73 6.30
N PHE A 19 7.85 13.89 5.26
CA PHE A 19 6.65 13.17 4.86
C PHE A 19 6.10 12.26 5.97
N PHE A 20 6.96 11.52 6.67
CA PHE A 20 6.50 10.69 7.79
C PHE A 20 6.00 11.52 8.97
N ALA A 21 6.62 12.65 9.27
CA ALA A 21 6.18 13.55 10.34
C ALA A 21 4.80 14.16 10.03
N GLU A 22 4.60 14.69 8.81
CA GLU A 22 3.32 15.23 8.36
C GLU A 22 2.22 14.15 8.37
N THR A 23 2.53 12.97 7.82
CA THR A 23 1.59 11.84 7.80
C THR A 23 1.26 11.34 9.19
N TYR A 24 2.22 11.34 10.12
CA TYR A 24 1.99 10.97 11.51
C TYR A 24 0.97 11.89 12.17
N VAL A 25 1.12 13.21 12.01
CA VAL A 25 0.19 14.21 12.58
C VAL A 25 -1.22 13.98 12.03
N GLU A 26 -1.35 13.86 10.71
CA GLU A 26 -2.64 13.71 10.07
C GLU A 26 -3.33 12.38 10.44
N LEU A 27 -2.62 11.25 10.34
CA LEU A 27 -3.18 9.94 10.69
C LEU A 27 -3.53 9.84 12.19
N SER A 28 -2.71 10.42 13.07
CA SER A 28 -3.00 10.46 14.51
C SER A 28 -4.30 11.24 14.78
N SER A 29 -4.54 12.34 14.06
CA SER A 29 -5.80 13.10 14.17
C SER A 29 -7.03 12.31 13.72
N LEU A 30 -6.83 11.29 12.88
CA LEU A 30 -7.87 10.37 12.42
C LEU A 30 -8.03 9.12 13.31
N GLY A 31 -7.34 9.06 14.46
CA GLY A 31 -7.44 7.96 15.42
C GLY A 31 -6.55 6.76 15.09
N PHE A 32 -5.63 6.88 14.14
CA PHE A 32 -4.63 5.86 13.88
C PHE A 32 -3.48 5.95 14.88
N GLN A 33 -2.96 4.78 15.28
CA GLN A 33 -1.78 4.67 16.13
C GLN A 33 -0.61 4.13 15.31
N LEU A 34 0.55 4.80 15.41
CA LEU A 34 1.78 4.32 14.79
C LEU A 34 2.21 3.01 15.46
N ILE A 35 2.32 1.96 14.66
CA ILE A 35 2.82 0.65 15.08
C ILE A 35 4.35 0.62 15.01
N GLY A 36 4.91 1.24 13.98
CA GLY A 36 6.34 1.33 13.79
C GLY A 36 6.70 1.75 12.38
N THR A 37 7.99 1.99 12.17
CA THR A 37 8.53 2.23 10.82
C THR A 37 9.52 1.14 10.46
N PHE A 38 9.53 0.77 9.19
CA PHE A 38 10.26 -0.38 8.69
C PHE A 38 10.95 -0.05 7.37
N ALA A 39 12.16 -0.56 7.22
CA ALA A 39 12.83 -0.67 5.94
C ALA A 39 12.58 -2.05 5.35
N LEU A 40 12.35 -2.07 4.05
CA LEU A 40 12.33 -3.27 3.22
C LEU A 40 13.58 -3.28 2.33
N PRO A 41 14.76 -3.57 2.89
CA PRO A 41 15.95 -3.79 2.08
C PRO A 41 15.69 -4.98 1.14
N ASP A 42 16.17 -4.84 -0.10
CA ASP A 42 16.26 -5.90 -1.10
C ASP A 42 14.95 -6.37 -1.76
N VAL A 43 13.86 -5.59 -1.71
CA VAL A 43 12.67 -5.89 -2.54
C VAL A 43 12.95 -5.62 -4.01
N LEU A 44 13.76 -4.59 -4.31
CA LEU A 44 14.25 -4.25 -5.65
C LEU A 44 15.70 -3.75 -5.53
N PRO A 45 16.58 -4.04 -6.50
CA PRO A 45 17.95 -3.54 -6.48
C PRO A 45 17.99 -2.01 -6.62
N ASN A 46 18.93 -1.36 -5.94
CA ASN A 46 19.21 0.09 -5.99
C ASN A 46 18.07 1.00 -5.46
N VAL A 47 17.12 0.45 -4.72
CA VAL A 47 16.08 1.24 -4.04
C VAL A 47 15.85 0.73 -2.62
N ARG A 48 15.66 1.66 -1.70
CA ARG A 48 15.25 1.37 -0.33
C ARG A 48 13.81 1.83 -0.14
N SER A 49 12.93 0.89 0.16
CA SER A 49 11.54 1.20 0.54
C SER A 49 11.46 1.33 2.06
N LEU A 50 10.97 2.49 2.50
CA LEU A 50 10.68 2.82 3.88
C LEU A 50 9.16 2.89 4.04
N LEU A 51 8.64 2.35 5.12
CA LEU A 51 7.21 2.41 5.41
C LEU A 51 6.94 2.68 6.87
N ALA A 52 5.96 3.53 7.16
CA ALA A 52 5.39 3.71 8.48
C ALA A 52 4.02 3.02 8.50
N MET A 53 3.81 2.08 9.42
CA MET A 53 2.58 1.31 9.54
C MET A 53 1.76 1.80 10.72
N TYR A 54 0.46 1.94 10.52
CA TYR A 54 -0.48 2.42 11.50
C TYR A 54 -1.70 1.51 11.59
N GLU A 55 -2.32 1.45 12.76
CA GLU A 55 -3.55 0.71 13.01
C GLU A 55 -4.61 1.62 13.62
N HIS A 56 -5.85 1.44 13.19
CA HIS A 56 -7.05 2.05 13.78
C HIS A 56 -7.80 1.02 14.64
N ALA A 57 -8.47 1.48 15.70
CA ALA A 57 -9.21 0.59 16.61
C ALA A 57 -10.27 -0.29 15.90
N ASP A 58 -10.86 0.24 14.82
CA ASP A 58 -11.87 -0.45 14.01
C ASP A 58 -11.29 -1.52 13.05
N GLY A 59 -9.98 -1.78 13.09
CA GLY A 59 -9.32 -2.80 12.26
C GLY A 59 -8.91 -2.31 10.86
N HIS A 60 -8.95 -0.99 10.63
CA HIS A 60 -8.32 -0.38 9.46
C HIS A 60 -6.82 -0.24 9.68
N MET A 61 -6.04 -0.43 8.63
CA MET A 61 -4.60 -0.21 8.61
C MET A 61 -4.29 0.95 7.68
N ALA A 62 -3.27 1.74 8.03
CA ALA A 62 -2.69 2.72 7.12
C ALA A 62 -1.19 2.46 6.95
N MET A 63 -0.68 2.74 5.77
CA MET A 63 0.75 2.68 5.47
C MET A 63 1.15 3.95 4.73
N ALA A 64 2.15 4.66 5.25
CA ALA A 64 2.85 5.71 4.53
C ALA A 64 4.13 5.09 3.96
N THR A 65 4.38 5.22 2.66
CA THR A 65 5.51 4.59 1.98
C THR A 65 6.35 5.63 1.27
N VAL A 66 7.67 5.54 1.44
CA VAL A 66 8.68 6.30 0.72
C VAL A 66 9.64 5.35 0.03
N ILE A 67 9.84 5.52 -1.27
CA ILE A 67 10.87 4.79 -2.03
C ILE A 67 12.01 5.76 -2.34
N VAL A 68 13.20 5.43 -1.85
CA VAL A 68 14.43 6.18 -2.07
C VAL A 68 15.29 5.43 -3.07
N ALA A 69 15.80 6.11 -4.10
CA ALA A 69 16.81 5.53 -4.97
C ALA A 69 18.19 5.66 -4.32
N GLU A 70 18.95 4.57 -4.29
CA GLU A 70 20.30 4.58 -3.77
C GLU A 70 21.19 5.49 -4.63
N GLY A 71 22.01 6.32 -3.97
CA GLY A 71 22.95 7.25 -4.62
C GLY A 71 22.37 8.61 -5.05
N ILE A 72 21.05 8.82 -5.05
CA ILE A 72 20.43 10.07 -5.53
C ILE A 72 19.99 10.99 -4.36
N GLY A 73 20.04 10.52 -3.11
CA GLY A 73 19.80 11.34 -1.91
C GLY A 73 18.39 11.95 -1.77
N THR A 74 17.47 11.65 -2.70
CA THR A 74 16.10 12.18 -2.75
C THR A 74 15.08 11.04 -2.93
N SER A 75 13.89 11.20 -2.35
CA SER A 75 12.81 10.23 -2.53
C SER A 75 12.24 10.29 -3.96
N LYS A 76 12.01 9.11 -4.56
CA LYS A 76 11.40 9.00 -5.90
C LYS A 76 9.89 8.89 -5.85
N LEU A 77 9.35 8.31 -4.78
CA LEU A 77 7.93 8.05 -4.65
C LEU A 77 7.52 8.16 -3.19
N LYS A 78 6.41 8.87 -2.96
CA LYS A 78 5.76 8.99 -1.66
C LYS A 78 4.27 8.76 -1.86
N TYR A 79 3.66 7.91 -1.05
CA TYR A 79 2.22 7.70 -1.05
C TYR A 79 1.76 7.12 0.27
N SER A 80 0.47 7.26 0.52
CA SER A 80 -0.24 6.65 1.64
C SER A 80 -1.32 5.71 1.11
N GLU A 81 -1.54 4.64 1.84
CA GLU A 81 -2.59 3.67 1.56
C GLU A 81 -3.33 3.28 2.83
N PHE A 82 -4.62 3.08 2.70
CA PHE A 82 -5.48 2.44 3.69
C PHE A 82 -5.82 1.04 3.22
N SER A 83 -5.76 0.08 4.13
CA SER A 83 -6.17 -1.29 3.84
C SER A 83 -7.01 -1.87 4.97
N THR A 84 -8.00 -2.67 4.59
CA THR A 84 -8.79 -3.47 5.53
C THR A 84 -8.87 -4.88 4.99
N ARG A 85 -8.43 -5.84 5.80
CA ARG A 85 -8.57 -7.28 5.51
C ARG A 85 -9.74 -7.81 6.31
N TYR A 86 -10.57 -8.64 5.69
CA TYR A 86 -11.75 -9.23 6.32
C TYR A 86 -11.55 -10.73 6.57
N THR A 87 -12.31 -11.28 7.51
CA THR A 87 -12.24 -12.71 7.89
C THR A 87 -12.52 -13.69 6.74
N ASN A 88 -13.25 -13.27 5.70
CA ASN A 88 -13.51 -14.05 4.48
C ASN A 88 -12.37 -13.98 3.44
N GLY A 89 -11.29 -13.27 3.76
CA GLY A 89 -10.13 -13.06 2.91
C GLY A 89 -10.28 -11.93 1.90
N LEU A 90 -11.36 -11.13 1.95
CA LEU A 90 -11.47 -9.91 1.16
C LEU A 90 -10.49 -8.85 1.65
N VAL A 91 -9.96 -8.07 0.72
CA VAL A 91 -9.05 -6.96 1.01
C VAL A 91 -9.54 -5.73 0.27
N VAL A 92 -9.90 -4.69 1.00
CA VAL A 92 -10.19 -3.38 0.41
C VAL A 92 -8.94 -2.53 0.60
N MET A 93 -8.45 -1.91 -0.47
CA MET A 93 -7.30 -1.01 -0.43
C MET A 93 -7.62 0.29 -1.14
N THR A 94 -7.26 1.41 -0.54
CA THR A 94 -7.40 2.75 -1.12
C THR A 94 -6.07 3.48 -0.97
N SER A 95 -5.45 3.92 -2.06
CA SER A 95 -4.15 4.62 -2.02
C SER A 95 -4.15 5.87 -2.88
N ASN A 96 -3.24 6.80 -2.58
CA ASN A 96 -2.95 7.95 -3.43
C ASN A 96 -1.67 7.78 -4.26
N SER A 97 -1.20 6.53 -4.44
CA SER A 97 -0.02 6.26 -5.26
C SER A 97 -0.20 6.78 -6.68
N THR A 98 0.87 7.27 -7.30
CA THR A 98 0.91 7.63 -8.73
C THR A 98 1.43 6.49 -9.59
N GLN A 99 1.97 5.43 -8.99
CA GLN A 99 2.50 4.26 -9.70
C GLN A 99 1.43 3.20 -9.87
N LEU A 100 1.43 2.55 -11.04
CA LEU A 100 0.57 1.39 -11.28
C LEU A 100 1.20 0.15 -10.64
N SER A 101 0.36 -0.73 -10.11
CA SER A 101 0.82 -2.07 -9.74
C SER A 101 1.15 -2.87 -11.01
N SER A 102 2.30 -3.52 -11.04
CA SER A 102 2.66 -4.46 -12.11
C SER A 102 2.08 -5.86 -11.87
N PHE A 103 1.60 -6.15 -10.66
CA PHE A 103 1.03 -7.44 -10.32
C PHE A 103 -0.35 -7.67 -10.93
N ARG A 104 -0.74 -8.95 -11.03
CA ARG A 104 -2.08 -9.31 -11.48
C ARG A 104 -3.11 -8.90 -10.41
N PRO A 105 -4.22 -8.25 -10.78
CA PRO A 105 -5.35 -8.06 -9.88
C PRO A 105 -5.87 -9.41 -9.38
N LEU A 106 -6.06 -9.53 -8.06
CA LEU A 106 -6.58 -10.74 -7.43
C LEU A 106 -8.09 -10.60 -7.18
N SER A 107 -8.83 -11.71 -7.29
CA SER A 107 -10.30 -11.70 -7.27
C SER A 107 -10.94 -11.27 -5.94
N LYS A 108 -10.18 -11.35 -4.84
CA LYS A 108 -10.61 -10.93 -3.49
C LYS A 108 -10.00 -9.59 -3.07
N GLU A 109 -9.34 -8.90 -3.99
CA GLU A 109 -8.73 -7.59 -3.73
C GLU A 109 -9.51 -6.51 -4.48
N PHE A 110 -9.88 -5.46 -3.75
CA PHE A 110 -10.56 -4.28 -4.28
C PHE A 110 -9.65 -3.06 -4.13
N PRO A 111 -8.59 -2.94 -4.95
CA PRO A 111 -7.76 -1.74 -4.96
C PRO A 111 -8.50 -0.56 -5.59
N CYS A 112 -8.34 0.62 -5.00
CA CYS A 112 -8.70 1.90 -5.60
C CYS A 112 -7.52 2.84 -5.45
N GLN A 113 -7.19 3.51 -6.54
CA GLN A 113 -6.07 4.42 -6.61
C GLN A 113 -6.62 5.80 -6.95
N LEU A 114 -6.32 6.79 -6.11
CA LEU A 114 -6.78 8.16 -6.19
C LEU A 114 -5.57 9.11 -6.21
N PRO A 115 -4.77 9.16 -7.30
CA PRO A 115 -3.47 9.82 -7.31
C PRO A 115 -3.52 11.33 -7.04
N ALA A 116 -4.66 11.97 -7.30
CA ALA A 116 -4.86 13.40 -7.12
C ALA A 116 -5.27 13.77 -5.67
N LEU A 117 -5.57 12.80 -4.82
CA LEU A 117 -6.08 13.04 -3.47
C LEU A 117 -4.96 12.94 -2.43
N THR A 118 -4.47 14.10 -1.99
CA THR A 118 -3.41 14.19 -0.97
C THR A 118 -3.94 14.23 0.46
N ASP A 119 -5.17 14.73 0.65
CA ASP A 119 -5.88 14.77 1.95
C ASP A 119 -6.19 13.34 2.45
N LEU A 120 -5.53 12.93 3.53
CA LEU A 120 -5.66 11.59 4.10
C LEU A 120 -6.98 11.40 4.82
N SER A 121 -7.57 12.47 5.37
CA SER A 121 -8.90 12.41 5.98
C SER A 121 -9.95 12.04 4.93
N ARG A 122 -9.92 12.73 3.79
CA ARG A 122 -10.82 12.42 2.66
C ARG A 122 -10.51 11.06 2.05
N LEU A 123 -9.23 10.69 1.93
CA LEU A 123 -8.84 9.37 1.43
C LEU A 123 -9.35 8.24 2.35
N PHE A 124 -9.29 8.44 3.68
CA PHE A 124 -9.80 7.51 4.67
C PHE A 124 -11.33 7.42 4.67
N MET A 125 -12.02 8.55 4.54
CA MET A 125 -13.48 8.58 4.39
C MET A 125 -13.94 7.72 3.20
N ILE A 126 -13.30 7.89 2.03
CA ILE A 126 -13.58 7.08 0.84
C ILE A 126 -13.26 5.61 1.11
N HIS A 127 -12.14 5.33 1.79
CA HIS A 127 -11.80 3.96 2.18
C HIS A 127 -12.89 3.30 3.04
N ARG A 128 -13.45 4.02 4.03
CA ARG A 128 -14.54 3.51 4.87
C ARG A 128 -15.81 3.26 4.06
N GLY A 129 -16.19 4.18 3.18
CA GLY A 129 -17.34 3.98 2.28
C GLY A 129 -17.19 2.73 1.42
N ARG A 130 -16.00 2.50 0.86
CA ARG A 130 -15.69 1.29 0.09
C ARG A 130 -15.67 0.02 0.93
N CYS A 131 -15.21 0.11 2.17
CA CYS A 131 -15.28 -0.99 3.12
C CYS A 131 -16.74 -1.42 3.35
N GLU A 132 -17.64 -0.47 3.56
CA GLU A 132 -19.07 -0.76 3.71
C GLU A 132 -19.68 -1.44 2.47
N GLN A 133 -19.31 -0.98 1.28
CA GLN A 133 -19.79 -1.56 0.01
C GLN A 133 -19.32 -3.01 -0.19
N HIS A 134 -18.10 -3.35 0.24
CA HIS A 134 -17.47 -4.64 -0.08
C HIS A 134 -17.45 -5.66 1.07
N ARG A 135 -17.65 -5.26 2.33
CA ARG A 135 -17.48 -6.16 3.48
C ARG A 135 -18.40 -7.38 3.43
N ALA A 136 -19.59 -7.25 2.82
CA ALA A 136 -20.58 -8.33 2.70
C ALA A 136 -20.85 -9.03 4.04
N GLY A 137 -20.99 -8.25 5.13
CA GLY A 137 -21.21 -8.76 6.49
C GLY A 137 -19.98 -9.35 7.19
N ALA A 138 -18.83 -9.46 6.52
CA ALA A 138 -17.59 -9.89 7.14
C ALA A 138 -17.03 -8.84 8.10
N GLN A 139 -16.27 -9.32 9.09
CA GLN A 139 -15.64 -8.47 10.10
C GLN A 139 -14.17 -8.19 9.73
N PRO A 140 -13.65 -6.99 10.07
CA PRO A 140 -12.23 -6.70 9.93
C PRO A 140 -11.36 -7.70 10.72
N GLU A 141 -10.32 -8.22 10.09
CA GLU A 141 -9.37 -9.15 10.70
C GLU A 141 -8.30 -8.36 11.47
N ARG A 142 -8.22 -8.56 12.80
CA ARG A 142 -7.21 -7.91 13.66
C ARG A 142 -5.95 -8.75 13.84
N THR A 143 -5.44 -9.31 12.73
CA THR A 143 -4.35 -10.31 12.72
C THR A 143 -3.08 -9.85 13.44
N LEU A 144 -2.70 -8.58 13.29
CA LEU A 144 -1.52 -8.03 13.95
C LEU A 144 -1.59 -8.24 15.46
N ARG A 145 -2.73 -7.95 16.08
CA ARG A 145 -2.95 -8.10 17.52
C ARG A 145 -3.17 -9.56 17.91
N THR A 146 -4.00 -10.29 17.17
CA THR A 146 -4.46 -11.62 17.59
C THR A 146 -3.50 -12.75 17.30
N LYS A 147 -2.81 -12.73 16.15
CA LYS A 147 -1.91 -13.82 15.71
C LYS A 147 -0.44 -13.45 15.87
N PHE A 148 -0.11 -12.18 15.69
CA PHE A 148 1.27 -11.71 15.76
C PHE A 148 1.63 -11.06 17.09
N ASN A 149 0.68 -10.86 18.02
CA ASN A 149 0.89 -10.22 19.32
C ASN A 149 1.62 -8.87 19.20
N GLY A 150 1.29 -8.09 18.16
CA GLY A 150 1.93 -6.79 17.91
C GLY A 150 3.31 -6.85 17.23
N ARG A 151 3.84 -8.04 16.91
CA ARG A 151 5.11 -8.19 16.18
C ARG A 151 4.97 -7.77 14.72
N ALA A 152 5.07 -6.47 14.49
CA ALA A 152 4.75 -5.82 13.23
C ALA A 152 5.69 -6.19 12.07
N ALA A 153 6.99 -6.32 12.32
CA ALA A 153 7.95 -6.72 11.28
C ALA A 153 7.61 -8.11 10.71
N GLU A 154 7.24 -9.06 11.59
CA GLU A 154 6.80 -10.40 11.19
C GLU A 154 5.45 -10.38 10.48
N PHE A 155 4.51 -9.58 10.97
CA PHE A 155 3.22 -9.38 10.32
C PHE A 155 3.39 -8.86 8.88
N ILE A 156 4.24 -7.86 8.67
CA ILE A 156 4.52 -7.33 7.33
C ILE A 156 5.18 -8.41 6.46
N GLY A 157 6.24 -9.05 6.96
CA GLY A 157 7.00 -10.02 6.18
C GLY A 157 6.20 -11.27 5.81
N LEU A 158 5.52 -11.87 6.79
CA LEU A 158 4.84 -13.16 6.64
C LEU A 158 3.39 -13.02 6.20
N HIS A 159 2.65 -12.06 6.74
CA HIS A 159 1.21 -11.97 6.51
C HIS A 159 0.85 -11.04 5.34
N ILE A 160 1.53 -9.91 5.19
CA ILE A 160 1.28 -8.97 4.09
C ILE A 160 2.05 -9.42 2.84
N LEU A 161 3.39 -9.41 2.89
CA LEU A 161 4.21 -9.60 1.70
C LEU A 161 4.18 -11.04 1.19
N ARG A 162 4.53 -12.02 2.04
CA ARG A 162 4.61 -13.42 1.63
C ARG A 162 3.27 -13.94 1.12
N ARG A 163 2.17 -13.69 1.84
CA ARG A 163 0.83 -14.13 1.40
C ARG A 163 0.46 -13.55 0.03
N SER A 164 0.64 -12.24 -0.18
CA SER A 164 0.35 -11.61 -1.46
C SER A 164 1.23 -12.17 -2.59
N PHE A 165 2.51 -12.45 -2.33
CA PHE A 165 3.40 -13.05 -3.34
C PHE A 165 3.06 -14.51 -3.65
N GLU A 166 2.63 -15.29 -2.67
CA GLU A 166 2.15 -16.66 -2.90
C GLU A 166 0.92 -16.70 -3.81
N GLU A 167 -0.01 -15.75 -3.66
CA GLU A 167 -1.14 -15.64 -4.60
C GLU A 167 -0.66 -15.27 -6.02
N GLN A 168 0.37 -14.44 -6.15
CA GLN A 168 0.98 -14.13 -7.44
C GLN A 168 1.72 -15.33 -8.06
N VAL A 169 2.24 -16.26 -7.25
CA VAL A 169 2.79 -17.54 -7.72
C VAL A 169 1.67 -18.41 -8.31
N LYS A 170 0.53 -18.52 -7.62
CA LYS A 170 -0.61 -19.33 -8.08
C LYS A 170 -1.14 -18.88 -9.45
N VAL A 171 -1.14 -17.59 -9.72
CA VAL A 171 -1.58 -17.02 -11.01
C VAL A 171 -0.46 -16.95 -12.07
N GLY A 172 0.73 -17.44 -11.73
CA GLY A 172 1.88 -17.57 -12.63
C GLY A 172 2.65 -16.28 -12.92
N TYR A 173 2.47 -15.22 -12.11
CA TYR A 173 3.24 -13.97 -12.24
C TYR A 173 4.60 -14.07 -11.55
N LEU A 174 4.64 -14.73 -10.39
CA LEU A 174 5.86 -14.99 -9.65
C LEU A 174 6.21 -16.48 -9.68
N ARG A 175 7.45 -16.78 -9.32
CA ARG A 175 7.96 -18.11 -9.00
C ARG A 175 8.74 -18.04 -7.69
N ARG A 176 8.80 -19.16 -6.99
CA ARG A 176 9.67 -19.31 -5.82
C ARG A 176 11.13 -19.44 -6.28
N THR A 177 12.04 -18.83 -5.55
CA THR A 177 13.50 -18.91 -5.76
C THR A 177 14.18 -19.23 -4.43
N ALA A 178 15.45 -19.63 -4.46
CA ALA A 178 16.23 -19.86 -3.24
C ALA A 178 16.33 -18.62 -2.34
N GLN A 179 16.19 -17.42 -2.91
CA GLN A 179 16.29 -16.13 -2.23
C GLN A 179 14.91 -15.52 -1.93
N GLY A 180 13.80 -16.23 -2.21
CA GLY A 180 12.43 -15.76 -1.97
C GLY A 180 11.55 -15.89 -3.20
N PHE A 181 11.16 -14.76 -3.78
CA PHE A 181 10.25 -14.69 -4.93
C PHE A 181 10.92 -13.94 -6.08
N GLY A 182 10.70 -14.42 -7.30
CA GLY A 182 11.14 -13.74 -8.52
C GLY A 182 10.07 -13.77 -9.58
N ALA A 183 10.15 -12.88 -10.57
CA ALA A 183 9.26 -12.93 -11.72
C ALA A 183 9.39 -14.29 -12.44
N SER A 184 8.26 -14.89 -12.80
CA SER A 184 8.26 -15.96 -13.80
C SER A 184 8.56 -15.37 -15.18
N LEU A 185 8.92 -16.17 -16.19
CA LEU A 185 9.14 -15.65 -17.55
C LEU A 185 7.87 -14.97 -18.08
N LYS A 186 6.73 -15.65 -17.94
CA LYS A 186 5.40 -15.11 -18.28
C LYS A 186 5.11 -13.81 -17.53
N GLY A 187 5.34 -13.80 -16.22
CA GLY A 187 5.12 -12.64 -15.37
C GLY A 187 6.00 -11.47 -15.77
N ALA A 188 7.29 -11.71 -16.01
CA ALA A 188 8.23 -10.68 -16.46
C ALA A 188 7.78 -10.04 -17.77
N CYS A 189 7.38 -10.84 -18.78
CA CYS A 189 6.85 -10.32 -20.03
C CYS A 189 5.57 -9.50 -19.82
N LEU A 190 4.61 -9.99 -19.02
CA LEU A 190 3.35 -9.28 -18.78
C LEU A 190 3.55 -7.97 -17.97
N MET A 191 4.43 -8.01 -16.96
CA MET A 191 4.79 -6.83 -16.16
C MET A 191 5.49 -5.78 -17.02
N ALA A 192 6.50 -6.18 -17.80
CA ALA A 192 7.22 -5.28 -18.70
C ALA A 192 6.29 -4.68 -19.76
N TRP A 193 5.45 -5.51 -20.39
CA TRP A 193 4.49 -5.05 -21.38
C TRP A 193 3.45 -4.08 -20.78
N GLY A 194 3.00 -4.35 -19.55
CA GLY A 194 2.06 -3.50 -18.83
C GLY A 194 2.64 -2.11 -18.47
N GLU A 195 3.96 -2.00 -18.34
CA GLU A 195 4.68 -0.76 -18.06
C GLU A 195 5.19 -0.05 -19.33
N ALA A 196 5.16 -0.70 -20.49
CA ALA A 196 5.60 -0.13 -21.75
C ALA A 196 4.54 0.79 -22.39
N PHE A 197 5.00 1.72 -23.23
CA PHE A 197 4.13 2.47 -24.13
C PHE A 197 3.52 1.54 -25.19
N PRO A 198 2.24 1.70 -25.58
CA PRO A 198 1.25 2.67 -25.08
C PRO A 198 0.39 2.14 -23.92
N ILE A 199 0.62 0.89 -23.49
CA ILE A 199 -0.23 0.18 -22.54
C ILE A 199 -0.29 0.91 -21.19
N LYS A 200 0.86 1.40 -20.71
CA LYS A 200 0.92 2.18 -19.46
C LYS A 200 0.02 3.41 -19.51
N GLN A 201 0.03 4.17 -20.60
CA GLN A 201 -0.80 5.37 -20.76
C GLN A 201 -2.29 5.02 -20.73
N ILE A 202 -2.69 3.95 -21.41
CA ILE A 202 -4.07 3.47 -21.41
C ILE A 202 -4.50 3.04 -20.00
N ARG A 203 -3.64 2.29 -19.29
CA ARG A 203 -3.90 1.87 -17.90
C ARG A 203 -4.03 3.07 -16.97
N MET A 204 -3.14 4.05 -17.08
CA MET A 204 -3.19 5.30 -16.30
C MET A 204 -4.47 6.09 -16.60
N ALA A 205 -4.88 6.19 -17.86
CA ALA A 205 -6.12 6.87 -18.24
C ALA A 205 -7.36 6.18 -17.62
N ARG A 206 -7.38 4.84 -17.60
CA ARG A 206 -8.44 4.06 -16.93
C ARG A 206 -8.46 4.30 -15.42
N VAL A 207 -7.29 4.31 -14.77
CA VAL A 207 -7.18 4.62 -13.34
C VAL A 207 -7.69 6.03 -13.05
N ARG A 208 -7.29 7.04 -13.83
CA ARG A 208 -7.77 8.42 -13.67
C ARG A 208 -9.28 8.54 -13.85
N ARG A 209 -9.83 7.88 -14.87
CA ARG A 209 -11.28 7.85 -15.09
C ARG A 209 -12.00 7.25 -13.88
N ARG A 210 -11.55 6.07 -13.41
CA ARG A 210 -12.16 5.42 -12.26
C ARG A 210 -12.00 6.24 -10.97
N ALA A 211 -10.88 6.92 -10.81
CA ALA A 211 -10.65 7.83 -9.69
C ALA A 211 -11.65 9.00 -9.71
N ASN A 212 -11.87 9.61 -10.87
CA ASN A 212 -12.86 10.69 -11.03
C ASN A 212 -14.28 10.22 -10.75
N GLU A 213 -14.65 9.01 -11.18
CA GLU A 213 -15.96 8.40 -10.87
C GLU A 213 -16.14 8.25 -9.35
N VAL A 214 -15.16 7.66 -8.66
CA VAL A 214 -15.22 7.50 -7.19
C VAL A 214 -15.27 8.85 -6.48
N LEU A 215 -14.48 9.84 -6.94
CA LEU A 215 -14.48 11.18 -6.37
C LEU A 215 -15.81 11.91 -6.59
N ALA A 216 -16.48 11.69 -7.72
CA ALA A 216 -17.81 12.25 -8.00
C ALA A 216 -18.89 11.57 -7.16
N GLU A 217 -18.85 10.24 -7.01
CA GLU A 217 -19.75 9.48 -6.13
C GLU A 217 -19.65 9.94 -4.66
N HIS A 218 -18.45 10.36 -4.24
CA HIS A 218 -18.16 10.83 -2.88
C HIS A 218 -18.02 12.36 -2.80
N ALA A 219 -18.48 13.09 -3.81
CA ALA A 219 -18.56 14.55 -3.78
C ALA A 219 -19.75 14.97 -2.92
N TRP A 220 -19.53 15.08 -1.61
CA TRP A 220 -20.37 15.90 -0.74
C TRP A 220 -20.11 17.39 -1.06
N PRO A 221 -21.10 18.32 -0.96
CA PRO A 221 -20.95 19.71 -1.35
C PRO A 221 -19.68 20.31 -0.75
N ALA A 222 -18.93 21.01 -1.60
CA ALA A 222 -17.86 21.90 -1.16
C ALA A 222 -18.40 22.70 0.04
N LYS A 223 -17.59 22.80 1.10
CA LYS A 223 -17.88 23.71 2.22
C LYS A 223 -18.40 25.03 1.65
N ALA A 224 -19.66 25.34 1.94
CA ALA A 224 -20.20 26.69 1.80
C ALA A 224 -19.48 27.62 2.77
#